data_AF-G1VIK9-F1
#
_entry.id   AF-G1VIK9-F1
#
_cell.length_a   1.000
_cell.length_b   1.000
_cell.length_c   1.000
_cell.angle_alpha   90.00
_cell.angle_beta   90.00
_cell.angle_gamma   90.00
#
_symmetry.space_group_name_H-M   'P 1'
#
loop_
_entity.id
_entity.type
_entity.pdbx_description
1 polymer ?
#
loop_
_entity_poly.entity_id
_entity_poly.type
_entity_poly.pdbx_seq_one_letter_code
_entity_poly.pdbx_strand_id
1 'polypeptide(L)'
;MRHVFILVTLLLLVACKPYGDYKERGHWRQLKENERIGFYWRHNDKIYAALGDSAVLVRYVEPMKDVDISTFYVNKTIDKECENYAKDKNHVYYPWHMIAVDADTFSYEYATELIVKGAFPSSFRYIGDGKGTDGYTMYKYGWRE
;
A
#
# COMPACT_ATOMS: atom_id res chain seq x y z
N MET A 1 -18.40 7.32 47.40
CA MET A 1 -17.33 6.61 46.67
C MET A 1 -17.80 5.92 45.37
N ARG A 2 -18.73 6.54 44.61
CA ARG A 2 -19.21 5.98 43.31
C ARG A 2 -18.95 6.91 42.12
N HIS A 3 -18.56 8.16 42.39
CA HIS A 3 -18.29 9.18 41.37
C HIS A 3 -16.80 9.35 41.04
N VAL A 4 -15.88 8.86 41.90
CA VAL A 4 -14.42 8.92 41.66
C VAL A 4 -13.99 7.89 40.60
N PHE A 5 -14.69 6.76 40.49
CA PHE A 5 -14.40 5.75 39.47
C PHE A 5 -14.83 6.13 38.05
N ILE A 6 -15.76 7.07 37.90
CA ILE A 6 -16.26 7.52 36.59
C ILE A 6 -15.28 8.51 35.93
N LEU A 7 -14.51 9.27 36.70
CA LEU A 7 -13.54 10.22 36.15
C LEU A 7 -12.22 9.55 35.71
N VAL A 8 -11.82 8.46 36.38
CA VAL A 8 -10.57 7.74 36.05
C VAL A 8 -10.72 6.83 34.83
N THR A 9 -11.95 6.38 34.51
CA THR A 9 -12.24 5.60 33.30
C THR A 9 -12.37 6.46 32.03
N LEU A 10 -12.57 7.78 32.16
CA LEU A 10 -12.59 8.72 31.02
C LEU A 10 -11.19 9.15 30.55
N LEU A 11 -10.12 8.80 31.28
CA LEU A 11 -8.73 9.09 30.90
C LEU A 11 -8.08 8.00 30.04
N LEU A 12 -8.84 6.98 29.65
CA LEU A 12 -8.39 5.94 28.74
C LEU A 12 -8.65 6.37 27.28
N LEU A 13 -7.55 6.62 26.58
CA LEU A 13 -7.37 6.41 25.13
C LEU A 13 -7.82 7.52 24.18
N VAL A 14 -7.49 8.79 24.45
CA VAL A 14 -6.97 9.57 23.32
C VAL A 14 -5.56 9.03 23.08
N ALA A 15 -5.47 7.93 22.33
CA ALA A 15 -4.20 7.43 21.86
C ALA A 15 -3.59 8.57 21.05
N CYS A 16 -2.65 9.29 21.65
CA CYS A 16 -1.89 10.31 20.97
C CYS A 16 -1.34 9.64 19.71
N LYS A 17 -1.56 10.22 18.54
CA LYS A 17 -1.01 9.70 17.29
C LYS A 17 0.47 10.09 17.29
N PRO A 18 1.42 9.22 17.72
CA PRO A 18 2.82 9.62 17.83
C PRO A 18 3.40 10.09 16.50
N TYR A 19 2.81 9.64 15.39
CA TYR A 19 3.19 10.01 14.03
C TYR A 19 2.11 10.88 13.35
N GLY A 20 1.23 11.50 14.13
CA GLY A 20 0.12 12.33 13.65
C GLY A 20 0.59 13.53 12.83
N ASP A 21 1.71 14.13 13.23
CA ASP A 21 2.27 15.37 12.67
C ASP A 21 3.05 15.16 11.36
N TYR A 22 3.32 13.91 10.97
CA TYR A 22 3.96 13.63 9.69
C TYR A 22 3.04 14.04 8.53
N LYS A 23 3.60 14.82 7.62
CA LYS A 23 2.92 15.30 6.42
C LYS A 23 3.04 14.27 5.30
N GLU A 24 1.95 14.14 4.55
CA GLU A 24 1.94 13.31 3.35
C GLU A 24 2.95 13.81 2.31
N ARG A 25 3.63 12.85 1.67
CA ARG A 25 4.49 13.05 0.49
C ARG A 25 3.93 12.27 -0.69
N GLY A 26 4.32 12.70 -1.89
CA GLY A 26 3.81 12.14 -3.15
C GLY A 26 2.35 12.51 -3.41
N HIS A 27 1.75 11.82 -4.38
CA HIS A 27 0.36 12.04 -4.75
C HIS A 27 -0.36 10.72 -4.97
N TRP A 28 -1.48 10.52 -4.27
CA TRP A 28 -2.36 9.38 -4.52
C TRP A 28 -3.07 9.53 -5.86
N ARG A 29 -2.88 8.55 -6.75
CA ARG A 29 -3.49 8.52 -8.08
C ARG A 29 -4.18 7.20 -8.31
N GLN A 30 -5.39 7.26 -8.82
CA GLN A 30 -6.11 6.08 -9.27
C GLN A 30 -5.57 5.68 -10.65
N LEU A 31 -5.33 4.40 -10.85
CA LEU A 31 -4.90 3.87 -12.15
C LEU A 31 -6.08 3.84 -13.11
N LYS A 32 -5.86 4.43 -14.29
CA LYS A 32 -6.74 4.25 -15.45
C LYS A 32 -6.48 2.90 -16.10
N GLU A 33 -7.40 2.48 -16.96
CA GLU A 33 -7.23 1.25 -17.74
C GLU A 33 -5.93 1.28 -18.54
N ASN A 34 -5.15 0.20 -18.47
CA ASN A 34 -3.80 0.04 -19.03
C ASN A 34 -2.73 1.00 -18.46
N GLU A 35 -3.00 1.72 -17.37
CA GLU A 35 -2.00 2.56 -16.70
C GLU A 35 -1.17 1.77 -15.69
N ARG A 36 0.10 2.15 -15.58
CA ARG A 36 1.06 1.61 -14.62
C ARG A 36 1.66 2.73 -13.77
N ILE A 37 1.72 2.52 -12.46
CA ILE A 37 2.54 3.31 -11.54
C ILE A 37 3.34 2.32 -10.71
N GLY A 38 4.65 2.29 -10.95
CA GLY A 38 5.56 1.32 -10.37
C GLY A 38 5.12 -0.11 -10.62
N PHE A 39 5.08 -0.89 -9.55
CA PHE A 39 4.70 -2.30 -9.60
C PHE A 39 3.22 -2.53 -9.88
N TYR A 40 2.37 -1.50 -9.77
CA TYR A 40 0.93 -1.66 -9.94
C TYR A 40 0.49 -1.29 -11.35
N TRP A 41 -0.25 -2.20 -11.98
CA TRP A 41 -0.79 -2.05 -13.32
C TRP A 41 -2.27 -2.43 -13.34
N ARG A 42 -3.10 -1.61 -13.97
CA ARG A 42 -4.51 -1.90 -14.15
C ARG A 42 -4.77 -2.46 -15.54
N HIS A 43 -5.47 -3.58 -15.60
CA HIS A 43 -5.89 -4.18 -16.86
C HIS A 43 -7.18 -4.99 -16.70
N ASN A 44 -8.16 -4.78 -17.56
CA ASN A 44 -9.45 -5.48 -17.59
C ASN A 44 -10.13 -5.56 -16.20
N ASP A 45 -10.26 -4.40 -15.55
CA ASP A 45 -10.81 -4.29 -14.18
C ASP A 45 -10.16 -5.27 -13.20
N LYS A 46 -8.84 -5.39 -13.29
CA LYS A 46 -7.99 -6.06 -12.31
C LYS A 46 -6.75 -5.22 -12.05
N ILE A 47 -6.19 -5.36 -10.85
CA ILE A 47 -4.88 -4.80 -10.51
C ILE A 47 -3.87 -5.93 -10.46
N TYR A 48 -2.76 -5.74 -11.17
CA TYR A 48 -1.59 -6.60 -11.11
C TYR A 48 -0.51 -5.88 -10.30
N ALA A 49 0.17 -6.61 -9.42
CA ALA A 49 1.38 -6.15 -8.75
C ALA A 49 2.60 -6.86 -9.37
N ALA A 50 3.00 -6.41 -10.55
CA ALA A 50 4.01 -7.06 -11.36
C ALA A 50 4.67 -6.11 -12.37
N LEU A 51 5.91 -6.38 -12.78
CA LEU A 51 6.63 -5.70 -13.86
C LEU A 51 6.97 -6.69 -14.98
N GLY A 52 6.89 -6.26 -16.22
CA GLY A 52 7.16 -7.08 -17.40
C GLY A 52 6.29 -6.70 -18.59
N ASP A 53 6.48 -7.40 -19.71
CA ASP A 53 5.62 -7.26 -20.89
C ASP A 53 4.16 -7.61 -20.56
N SER A 54 3.22 -6.79 -21.05
CA SER A 54 1.80 -6.92 -20.66
C SER A 54 1.18 -8.24 -21.11
N ALA A 55 1.57 -8.78 -22.28
CA ALA A 55 1.06 -10.07 -22.75
C ALA A 55 1.61 -11.24 -21.92
N VAL A 56 2.86 -11.12 -21.44
CA VAL A 56 3.47 -12.08 -20.51
C VAL A 56 2.75 -12.05 -19.16
N LEU A 57 2.55 -10.84 -18.58
CA LEU A 57 1.92 -10.70 -17.27
C LEU A 57 0.49 -11.26 -17.24
N VAL A 58 -0.32 -10.96 -18.26
CA VAL A 58 -1.70 -11.47 -18.33
C VAL A 58 -1.75 -13.00 -18.40
N ARG A 59 -0.71 -13.64 -18.94
CA ARG A 59 -0.64 -15.09 -19.10
C ARG A 59 -0.15 -15.82 -17.85
N TYR A 60 0.80 -15.23 -17.12
CA TYR A 60 1.56 -15.95 -16.09
C TYR A 60 1.38 -15.42 -14.67
N VAL A 61 0.82 -14.23 -14.50
CA VAL A 61 0.67 -13.60 -13.18
C VAL A 61 -0.80 -13.54 -12.79
N GLU A 62 -1.12 -14.01 -11.59
CA GLU A 62 -2.44 -13.80 -11.02
C GLU A 62 -2.62 -12.33 -10.62
N PRO A 63 -3.76 -11.69 -10.93
CA PRO A 63 -4.07 -10.37 -10.40
C PRO A 63 -4.21 -10.42 -8.88
N MET A 64 -4.05 -9.26 -8.23
CA MET A 64 -4.29 -9.09 -6.80
C MET A 64 -5.74 -9.47 -6.46
N LYS A 65 -5.91 -10.20 -5.36
CA LYS A 65 -7.22 -10.67 -4.87
C LYS A 65 -7.88 -9.61 -3.99
N ASP A 66 -9.21 -9.55 -4.05
CA ASP A 66 -10.07 -8.72 -3.18
C ASP A 66 -9.77 -7.21 -3.20
N VAL A 67 -9.20 -6.70 -4.30
CA VAL A 67 -8.93 -5.27 -4.48
C VAL A 67 -10.22 -4.53 -4.82
N ASP A 68 -10.50 -3.46 -4.09
CA ASP A 68 -11.55 -2.51 -4.47
C ASP A 68 -10.98 -1.47 -5.46
N ILE A 69 -11.14 -1.76 -6.75
CA ILE A 69 -10.62 -0.96 -7.86
C ILE A 69 -11.16 0.47 -7.86
N SER A 70 -12.41 0.67 -7.43
CA SER A 70 -13.04 1.99 -7.39
C SER A 70 -12.35 2.94 -6.41
N THR A 71 -11.70 2.37 -5.40
CA THR A 71 -10.98 3.09 -4.35
C THR A 71 -9.47 2.82 -4.35
N PHE A 72 -8.94 2.14 -5.36
CA PHE A 72 -7.52 1.78 -5.44
C PHE A 72 -6.67 2.96 -5.91
N TYR A 73 -5.80 3.44 -5.04
CA TYR A 73 -4.84 4.52 -5.33
C TYR A 73 -3.41 4.05 -5.11
N VAL A 74 -2.52 4.47 -6.00
CA VAL A 74 -1.07 4.30 -5.87
C VAL A 74 -0.46 5.64 -5.51
N ASN A 75 0.39 5.70 -4.49
CA ASN A 75 1.13 6.92 -4.17
C ASN A 75 2.28 7.09 -5.17
N LYS A 76 2.11 8.00 -6.13
CA LYS A 76 3.16 8.37 -7.07
C LYS A 76 4.17 9.27 -6.36
N THR A 77 5.38 8.77 -6.18
CA THR A 77 6.53 9.53 -5.67
C THR A 77 7.37 10.04 -6.85
N ILE A 78 8.20 11.06 -6.60
CA ILE A 78 9.17 11.55 -7.61
C ILE A 78 10.55 10.88 -7.45
N ASP A 79 10.76 10.19 -6.32
CA ASP A 79 12.08 9.75 -5.87
C ASP A 79 12.40 8.32 -6.32
N LYS A 80 11.38 7.45 -6.41
CA LYS A 80 11.53 6.03 -6.70
C LYS A 80 10.29 5.46 -7.40
N GLU A 81 10.43 5.14 -8.68
CA GLU A 81 9.30 4.72 -9.51
C GLU A 81 8.75 3.33 -9.18
N CYS A 82 9.51 2.44 -8.54
CA CYS A 82 9.08 1.05 -8.29
C CYS A 82 8.70 0.77 -6.82
N GLU A 83 8.92 1.71 -5.89
CA GLU A 83 8.74 1.53 -4.44
C GLU A 83 7.52 2.33 -3.93
N ASN A 84 6.35 2.08 -4.52
CA ASN A 84 5.14 2.83 -4.18
C ASN A 84 4.29 2.05 -3.17
N TYR A 85 3.81 2.74 -2.14
CA TYR A 85 2.62 2.27 -1.43
C TYR A 85 1.40 2.42 -2.34
N ALA A 86 0.49 1.46 -2.25
CA ALA A 86 -0.87 1.60 -2.75
C ALA A 86 -1.87 1.38 -1.61
N LYS A 87 -3.12 1.75 -1.82
CA LYS A 87 -4.20 1.44 -0.89
C LYS A 87 -5.53 1.43 -1.61
N ASP A 88 -6.46 0.64 -1.09
CA ASP A 88 -7.88 0.80 -1.34
C ASP A 88 -8.60 1.09 -0.02
N LYS A 89 -9.94 1.03 0.00
CA LYS A 89 -10.69 1.25 1.24
C LYS A 89 -10.45 0.20 2.32
N ASN A 90 -9.97 -0.99 1.96
CA ASN A 90 -9.84 -2.15 2.84
C ASN A 90 -8.39 -2.37 3.30
N HIS A 91 -7.40 -2.17 2.42
CA HIS A 91 -6.01 -2.52 2.67
C HIS A 91 -5.03 -1.45 2.21
N VAL A 92 -3.85 -1.45 2.84
CA VAL A 92 -2.65 -0.79 2.35
C VAL A 92 -1.74 -1.86 1.76
N TYR A 93 -1.13 -1.56 0.63
CA TYR A 93 -0.29 -2.46 -0.15
C TYR A 93 1.12 -1.92 -0.32
N TYR A 94 2.11 -2.82 -0.31
CA TYR A 94 3.50 -2.54 -0.66
C TYR A 94 4.15 -3.79 -1.30
N PRO A 95 4.81 -3.70 -2.47
CA PRO A 95 5.34 -4.86 -3.19
C PRO A 95 6.73 -5.26 -2.64
N TRP A 96 6.79 -5.82 -1.43
CA TRP A 96 8.07 -6.16 -0.79
C TRP A 96 8.61 -7.55 -1.19
N HIS A 97 7.74 -8.57 -1.21
CA HIS A 97 8.15 -9.92 -1.57
C HIS A 97 7.92 -10.16 -3.06
N MET A 98 8.95 -9.93 -3.87
CA MET A 98 8.92 -10.04 -5.32
C MET A 98 9.63 -11.30 -5.79
N ILE A 99 9.01 -12.01 -6.73
CA ILE A 99 9.61 -13.14 -7.43
C ILE A 99 10.00 -12.65 -8.82
N ALA A 100 11.28 -12.76 -9.16
CA ALA A 100 11.77 -12.56 -10.51
C ALA A 100 11.80 -13.90 -11.25
N VAL A 101 11.20 -13.93 -12.44
CA VAL A 101 11.21 -15.09 -13.33
C VAL A 101 11.99 -14.70 -14.58
N ASP A 102 13.07 -15.43 -14.83
CA ASP A 102 13.90 -15.29 -16.01
C ASP A 102 13.73 -16.54 -16.89
N ALA A 103 13.35 -16.34 -18.14
CA ALA A 103 13.18 -17.38 -19.14
C ALA A 103 13.84 -16.94 -20.46
N ASP A 104 14.19 -17.90 -21.31
CA ASP A 104 15.01 -17.65 -22.52
C ASP A 104 14.47 -16.56 -23.46
N THR A 105 13.17 -16.26 -23.42
CA THR A 105 12.50 -15.32 -24.33
C THR A 105 11.74 -14.19 -23.64
N PHE A 106 11.60 -14.23 -22.32
CA PHE A 106 10.90 -13.21 -21.55
C PHE A 106 11.30 -13.26 -20.09
N SER A 107 11.20 -12.11 -19.42
CA SER A 107 11.33 -12.01 -17.97
C SER A 107 10.20 -11.18 -17.39
N TYR A 108 9.84 -11.46 -16.15
CA TYR A 108 8.86 -10.70 -15.40
C TYR A 108 9.09 -10.82 -13.90
N GLU A 109 8.57 -9.86 -13.16
CA GLU A 109 8.58 -9.85 -11.70
C GLU A 109 7.15 -9.70 -11.19
N TYR A 110 6.82 -10.37 -10.09
CA TYR A 110 5.51 -10.20 -9.45
C TYR A 110 5.61 -10.32 -7.93
N ALA A 111 4.75 -9.58 -7.23
CA ALA A 111 4.71 -9.58 -5.78
C ALA A 111 3.71 -10.64 -5.26
N THR A 112 4.13 -11.43 -4.28
CA THR A 112 3.28 -12.46 -3.64
C THR A 112 2.72 -12.04 -2.29
N GLU A 113 3.43 -11.17 -1.57
CA GLU A 113 2.98 -10.59 -0.31
C GLU A 113 2.92 -9.06 -0.44
N LEU A 114 1.69 -8.54 -0.33
CA LEU A 114 1.40 -7.13 -0.62
C LEU A 114 0.80 -6.40 0.57
N ILE A 115 0.01 -7.08 1.41
CA ILE A 115 -0.77 -6.42 2.46
C ILE A 115 0.14 -5.96 3.60
N VAL A 116 0.14 -4.66 3.86
CA VAL A 116 0.78 -4.03 5.02
C VAL A 116 -0.09 -4.30 6.24
N LYS A 117 0.26 -5.35 6.99
CA LYS A 117 -0.58 -5.85 8.09
C LYS A 117 -0.78 -4.81 9.19
N GLY A 118 -2.05 -4.55 9.52
CA GLY A 118 -2.45 -3.67 10.61
C GLY A 118 -2.47 -2.17 10.27
N ALA A 119 -2.12 -1.79 9.04
CA ALA A 119 -2.22 -0.40 8.60
C ALA A 119 -3.68 0.00 8.33
N PHE A 120 -4.06 1.20 8.75
CA PHE A 120 -5.40 1.76 8.48
C PHE A 120 -5.41 2.57 7.17
N PRO A 121 -6.07 2.10 6.09
CA PRO A 121 -5.98 2.75 4.78
C PRO A 121 -6.52 4.19 4.76
N SER A 122 -7.58 4.44 5.54
CA SER A 122 -8.25 5.75 5.61
C SER A 122 -7.37 6.86 6.17
N SER A 123 -6.38 6.54 7.01
CA SER A 123 -5.43 7.51 7.56
C SER A 123 -3.99 7.29 7.12
N PHE A 124 -3.73 6.27 6.28
CA PHE A 124 -2.39 5.96 5.79
C PHE A 124 -1.86 7.05 4.87
N ARG A 125 -0.64 7.50 5.15
CA ARG A 125 0.12 8.51 4.41
C ARG A 125 1.50 7.97 4.11
N TYR A 126 1.96 8.15 2.87
CA TYR A 126 3.39 8.01 2.55
C TYR A 126 4.14 9.24 3.07
N ILE A 127 5.32 9.05 3.65
CA ILE A 127 6.09 10.12 4.29
C ILE A 127 7.53 10.24 3.79
N GLY A 128 7.90 9.49 2.74
CA GLY A 128 9.24 9.51 2.14
C GLY A 128 10.08 8.28 2.48
N ASP A 129 11.12 8.01 1.68
CA ASP A 129 12.15 6.98 1.93
C ASP A 129 11.58 5.58 2.23
N GLY A 130 10.53 5.20 1.50
CA GLY A 130 9.83 3.92 1.67
C GLY A 130 9.04 3.80 2.97
N LYS A 131 8.86 4.91 3.70
CA LYS A 131 8.09 4.95 4.95
C LYS A 131 6.67 5.45 4.74
N GLY A 132 5.75 4.88 5.50
CA GLY A 132 4.38 5.36 5.63
C GLY A 132 3.87 5.22 7.05
N THR A 133 2.78 5.92 7.36
CA THR A 133 2.15 5.85 8.69
C THR A 133 0.66 6.10 8.58
N ASP A 134 -0.11 5.41 9.43
CA ASP A 134 -1.54 5.69 9.67
C ASP A 134 -1.78 6.71 10.81
N GLY A 135 -0.69 7.26 11.36
CA GLY A 135 -0.66 8.15 12.52
C GLY A 135 -0.35 7.44 13.84
N TYR A 136 -0.58 6.13 13.92
CA TYR A 136 -0.33 5.32 15.12
C TYR A 136 0.92 4.46 14.99
N THR A 137 1.12 3.87 13.81
CA THR A 137 2.23 2.96 13.54
C THR A 137 3.05 3.48 12.36
N MET A 138 4.36 3.34 12.46
CA MET A 138 5.29 3.59 11.36
C MET A 138 5.50 2.30 10.60
N TYR A 139 5.55 2.39 9.28
CA TYR A 139 5.82 1.26 8.40
C TYR A 139 6.97 1.62 7.48
N LYS A 140 7.93 0.71 7.31
CA LYS A 140 9.01 0.83 6.33
C LYS A 140 9.00 -0.35 5.39
N TYR A 141 8.89 -0.06 4.10
CA TYR A 141 8.77 -1.06 3.04
C TYR A 141 7.67 -2.10 3.31
N GLY A 142 6.53 -1.64 3.88
CA GLY A 142 5.41 -2.49 4.25
C GLY A 142 5.50 -3.22 5.60
N TRP A 143 6.62 -3.11 6.31
CA TRP A 143 6.80 -3.72 7.63
C TRP A 143 6.62 -2.71 8.75
N ARG A 144 5.98 -3.11 9.84
CA ARG A 144 5.89 -2.31 11.07
C ARG A 144 7.30 -2.05 11.62
N GLU A 145 7.65 -0.78 11.84
CA GLU A 145 8.82 -0.35 12.63
C GLU A 145 8.51 -0.35 14.13
#